data_AF-A0A7X5VLR4-F1
#
_entry.id   AF-A0A7X5VLR4-F1
#
_cell.length_a   1.000
_cell.length_b   1.000
_cell.length_c   1.000
_cell.angle_alpha   90.00
_cell.angle_beta   90.00
_cell.angle_gamma   90.00
#
_symmetry.space_group_name_H-M   'P 1'
#
loop_
_entity.id
_entity.type
_entity.pdbx_description
1 polymer ?
#
loop_
_entity_poly.entity_id
_entity_poly.type
_entity_poly.pdbx_seq_one_letter_code
_entity_poly.pdbx_strand_id
1 'polypeptide(L)'
;VANGDTQRARSVLEAVSGIDAEDRVVSPETRTRRNLRNHLWGELLLAEGRARDAVAHYRGFLPARVAGVTPSDNATLVMLNLPFRQDGLARAYVLAGQPGEAIREYERLLQPDRTQHEYEILRPIYHYRVGLLHEEAGDEAAAKRHYDRFLEYWSDAD
;
A
#
# COMPACT_ATOMS: atom_id res chain seq x y z
N VAL A 1 3.30 15.94 -11.54
CA VAL A 1 3.14 15.20 -12.82
C VAL A 1 4.11 14.03 -12.79
N ALA A 2 3.63 12.79 -12.89
CA ALA A 2 4.50 11.63 -12.88
C ALA A 2 5.27 11.57 -14.21
N ASN A 3 6.58 11.76 -14.18
CA ASN A 3 7.46 11.72 -15.37
C ASN A 3 7.80 10.28 -15.82
N GLY A 4 6.96 9.30 -15.47
CA GLY A 4 7.18 7.90 -15.81
C GLY A 4 6.58 7.55 -17.17
N ASP A 5 7.28 6.74 -17.95
CA ASP A 5 6.74 6.14 -19.18
C ASP A 5 5.69 5.08 -18.83
N THR A 6 4.46 5.52 -18.60
CA THR A 6 3.33 4.67 -18.21
C THR A 6 2.96 3.68 -19.31
N GLN A 7 3.17 4.06 -20.58
CA GLN A 7 2.92 3.19 -21.73
C GLN A 7 3.87 1.99 -21.73
N ARG A 8 5.16 2.23 -21.52
CA ARG A 8 6.14 1.14 -21.37
C ARG A 8 5.86 0.28 -20.13
N ALA A 9 5.54 0.90 -19.00
CA ALA A 9 5.20 0.17 -17.77
C ALA A 9 4.00 -0.77 -17.97
N ARG A 10 2.95 -0.28 -18.65
CA ARG A 10 1.79 -1.08 -19.04
C ARG A 10 2.17 -2.28 -19.91
N SER A 11 2.93 -2.05 -20.98
CA SER A 11 3.35 -3.11 -21.89
C SER A 11 4.15 -4.21 -21.17
N VAL A 12 5.07 -3.82 -20.28
CA VAL A 12 5.85 -4.77 -19.47
C VAL A 12 4.93 -5.56 -18.53
N LEU A 13 3.99 -4.91 -17.85
CA LEU A 13 3.09 -5.59 -16.92
C LEU A 13 2.10 -6.52 -17.63
N GLU A 14 1.64 -6.18 -18.84
CA GLU A 14 0.81 -7.05 -19.67
C GLU A 14 1.57 -8.32 -20.08
N ALA A 15 2.83 -8.19 -20.52
CA ALA A 15 3.68 -9.33 -20.85
C ALA A 15 3.90 -10.26 -19.64
N VAL A 16 4.20 -9.69 -18.46
CA VAL A 16 4.38 -10.48 -17.21
C VAL A 16 3.06 -11.13 -16.76
N SER A 17 1.92 -10.49 -17.00
CA SER A 17 0.61 -11.05 -16.66
C SER A 17 0.28 -12.30 -17.48
N GLY A 18 0.73 -12.36 -18.74
CA GLY A 18 0.61 -13.55 -19.59
C GLY A 18 1.33 -14.76 -19.00
N ILE A 19 2.56 -14.56 -18.49
CA ILE A 19 3.37 -15.64 -17.88
C ILE A 19 2.67 -16.23 -16.66
N ASP A 20 2.10 -15.39 -15.79
CA ASP A 20 1.40 -15.84 -14.58
C ASP A 20 0.11 -16.63 -14.88
N ALA A 21 -0.53 -16.40 -16.03
CA ALA A 21 -1.73 -17.12 -16.45
C ALA A 21 -1.43 -18.56 -16.90
N GLU A 22 -0.19 -18.82 -17.30
CA GLU A 22 0.29 -20.14 -17.72
C GLU A 22 0.70 -21.02 -16.53
N ASP A 23 0.99 -20.42 -15.37
CA ASP A 23 1.33 -21.13 -14.14
C ASP A 23 0.13 -21.87 -13.55
N ARG A 24 0.09 -23.19 -13.82
CA ARG A 24 -0.94 -24.11 -13.29
C ARG A 24 -0.78 -24.45 -11.82
N VAL A 25 0.41 -24.24 -11.25
CA VAL A 25 0.72 -24.53 -9.84
C VAL A 25 0.98 -23.23 -9.10
N VAL A 26 0.21 -22.97 -8.05
CA VAL A 26 0.38 -21.78 -7.20
C VAL A 26 1.41 -22.07 -6.10
N SER A 27 2.69 -21.84 -6.42
CA SER A 27 3.76 -21.88 -5.43
C SER A 27 3.80 -20.59 -4.57
N PRO A 28 4.50 -20.58 -3.43
CA PRO A 28 4.77 -19.36 -2.66
C PRO A 28 5.45 -18.26 -3.49
N GLU A 29 6.38 -18.63 -4.37
CA GLU A 29 7.06 -17.71 -5.28
C GLU A 29 6.09 -17.10 -6.30
N THR A 30 5.26 -17.93 -6.94
CA THR A 30 4.22 -17.48 -7.87
C THR A 30 3.25 -16.51 -7.19
N ARG A 31 2.87 -16.77 -5.93
CA ARG A 31 2.02 -15.88 -5.13
C ARG A 31 2.69 -14.53 -4.88
N THR A 32 3.97 -14.56 -4.50
CA THR A 32 4.79 -13.36 -4.26
C THR A 32 4.89 -12.50 -5.51
N ARG A 33 5.24 -13.10 -6.65
CA ARG A 33 5.33 -12.41 -7.94
C ARG A 33 3.99 -11.79 -8.33
N ARG A 34 2.89 -12.54 -8.20
CA ARG A 34 1.53 -12.02 -8.45
C ARG A 34 1.20 -10.84 -7.55
N ASN A 35 1.56 -10.89 -6.26
CA ASN A 35 1.33 -9.79 -5.32
C ASN A 35 2.10 -8.51 -5.73
N LEU A 36 3.38 -8.64 -6.04
CA LEU A 36 4.22 -7.51 -6.49
C LEU A 36 3.71 -6.92 -7.80
N ARG A 37 3.35 -7.77 -8.77
CA ARG A 37 2.77 -7.34 -10.04
C ARG A 37 1.44 -6.62 -9.82
N ASN A 38 0.57 -7.14 -8.96
CA ASN A 38 -0.71 -6.49 -8.64
C ASN A 38 -0.47 -5.13 -7.99
N HIS A 39 0.48 -5.00 -7.08
CA HIS A 39 0.85 -3.69 -6.54
C HIS A 39 1.30 -2.72 -7.64
N LEU A 40 2.21 -3.14 -8.52
CA LEU A 40 2.69 -2.30 -9.63
C LEU A 40 1.56 -1.88 -10.58
N TRP A 41 0.61 -2.77 -10.86
CA TRP A 41 -0.55 -2.44 -11.67
C TRP A 41 -1.43 -1.36 -11.02
N GLY A 42 -1.63 -1.44 -9.71
CA GLY A 42 -2.34 -0.40 -8.96
C GLY A 42 -1.61 0.94 -8.99
N GLU A 43 -0.28 0.96 -8.82
CA GLU A 43 0.52 2.18 -8.92
C GLU A 43 0.49 2.79 -10.33
N LEU A 44 0.47 1.95 -11.38
CA LEU A 44 0.29 2.41 -12.76
C LEU A 44 -1.06 3.11 -12.95
N LEU A 45 -2.15 2.51 -12.46
CA LEU A 45 -3.49 3.10 -12.54
C LEU A 45 -3.55 4.45 -11.81
N LEU A 46 -2.90 4.56 -10.64
CA LEU A 46 -2.75 5.83 -9.93
C LEU A 46 -1.98 6.87 -10.74
N ALA A 47 -0.86 6.47 -11.36
CA ALA A 47 -0.02 7.36 -12.17
C ALA A 47 -0.75 7.88 -13.41
N GLU A 48 -1.61 7.06 -14.01
CA GLU A 48 -2.48 7.42 -15.14
C GLU A 48 -3.72 8.24 -14.73
N GLY A 49 -3.92 8.50 -13.44
CA GLY A 49 -5.10 9.22 -12.93
C GLY A 49 -6.40 8.41 -12.99
N ARG A 50 -6.32 7.10 -13.23
CA ARG A 50 -7.47 6.19 -13.33
C ARG A 50 -7.96 5.76 -11.94
N ALA A 51 -8.38 6.73 -11.14
CA ALA A 51 -8.64 6.55 -9.71
C ALA A 51 -9.66 5.44 -9.39
N ARG A 52 -10.80 5.40 -10.10
CA ARG A 52 -11.85 4.37 -9.87
C ARG A 52 -11.36 2.96 -10.22
N ASP A 53 -10.57 2.84 -11.28
CA ASP A 53 -9.98 1.56 -11.68
C ASP A 53 -8.95 1.12 -10.65
N ALA A 54 -8.15 2.05 -10.12
CA ALA A 54 -7.21 1.77 -9.03
C ALA A 54 -7.93 1.30 -7.76
N VAL A 55 -9.05 1.94 -7.38
CA VAL A 55 -9.89 1.48 -6.25
C VAL A 55 -10.39 0.06 -6.47
N ALA A 56 -10.97 -0.23 -7.65
CA ALA A 56 -11.47 -1.56 -7.96
C ALA A 56 -10.36 -2.61 -7.92
N HIS A 57 -9.20 -2.30 -8.51
CA HIS A 57 -8.03 -3.17 -8.53
C HIS A 57 -7.51 -3.48 -7.12
N TYR A 58 -7.29 -2.46 -6.29
CA TYR A 58 -6.81 -2.66 -4.93
C TYR A 58 -7.84 -3.34 -4.02
N ARG A 59 -9.15 -3.15 -4.22
CA ARG A 59 -10.17 -3.91 -3.47
C ARG A 59 -10.19 -5.38 -3.85
N GLY A 60 -10.00 -5.70 -5.14
CA GLY A 60 -9.86 -7.09 -5.61
C GLY A 60 -8.56 -7.75 -5.14
N PHE A 61 -7.62 -6.95 -4.64
CA PHE A 61 -6.30 -7.35 -4.18
C PHE A 61 -6.00 -6.75 -2.80
N LEU A 62 -6.67 -7.27 -1.77
CA LEU A 62 -6.18 -7.05 -0.40
C LEU A 62 -4.99 -7.98 -0.20
N PRO A 63 -3.77 -7.48 0.08
CA PRO A 63 -2.66 -8.36 0.43
C PRO A 63 -3.12 -9.20 1.62
N ALA A 64 -3.22 -10.51 1.41
CA ALA A 64 -3.43 -11.42 2.52
C ALA A 64 -2.32 -11.13 3.54
N ARG A 65 -2.68 -10.80 4.78
CA ARG A 65 -1.69 -10.72 5.87
C ARG A 65 -0.89 -12.01 5.81
N VAL A 66 0.44 -11.89 5.76
CA VAL A 66 1.33 -13.04 5.63
C VAL A 66 1.08 -13.93 6.85
N ALA A 67 0.37 -15.03 6.67
CA ALA A 67 0.07 -15.94 7.77
C ALA A 67 1.36 -16.68 8.16
N GLY A 68 1.78 -16.54 9.42
CA GLY A 68 2.98 -17.19 9.94
C GLY A 68 4.27 -16.50 9.51
N VAL A 69 4.53 -15.31 10.06
CA VAL A 69 5.88 -14.72 10.01
C VAL A 69 6.80 -15.64 10.81
N THR A 70 7.77 -16.26 10.15
CA THR A 70 8.79 -17.05 10.81
C THR A 70 10.04 -16.17 10.84
N PRO A 71 10.50 -15.69 12.00
CA PRO A 71 11.61 -14.72 12.07
C PRO A 71 12.92 -15.22 11.46
N SER A 72 13.12 -16.54 11.37
CA SER A 72 14.28 -17.17 10.73
C SER A 72 14.16 -17.28 9.21
N ASP A 73 12.99 -16.98 8.62
CA ASP A 73 12.78 -16.93 7.18
C ASP A 73 12.79 -15.48 6.68
N ASN A 74 13.97 -15.03 6.25
CA ASN A 74 14.20 -13.69 5.70
C ASN A 74 13.25 -13.35 4.53
N ALA A 75 12.79 -14.34 3.77
CA ALA A 75 11.86 -14.09 2.66
C ALA A 75 10.50 -13.60 3.19
N THR A 76 10.02 -14.15 4.31
CA THR A 76 8.75 -13.70 4.92
C THR A 76 8.83 -12.29 5.48
N LEU A 77 9.98 -11.89 6.06
CA LEU A 77 10.22 -10.53 6.56
C LEU A 77 10.26 -9.50 5.43
N VAL A 78 10.93 -9.84 4.31
CA VAL A 78 10.96 -8.99 3.12
C VAL A 78 9.56 -8.83 2.53
N MET A 79 8.78 -9.91 2.46
CA MET A 79 7.42 -9.86 1.93
C MET A 79 6.40 -9.14 2.81
N LEU A 80 6.58 -9.17 4.14
CA LEU A 80 5.75 -8.41 5.07
C LEU A 80 5.90 -6.89 4.83
N ASN A 81 7.11 -6.48 4.45
CA ASN A 81 7.50 -5.09 4.31
C ASN A 81 7.52 -4.60 2.86
N LEU A 82 7.47 -5.50 1.88
CA LEU A 82 7.41 -5.17 0.46
C LEU A 82 6.06 -5.54 -0.17
N PRO A 83 5.42 -4.62 -0.90
CA PRO A 83 5.89 -3.26 -1.20
C PRO A 83 5.91 -2.35 0.04
N PHE A 84 6.94 -1.50 0.13
CA PHE A 84 7.15 -0.57 1.25
C PHE A 84 5.96 0.38 1.45
N ARG A 85 5.20 0.64 0.38
CA ARG A 85 3.93 1.37 0.43
C ARG A 85 2.76 0.43 0.17
N GLN A 86 1.95 0.24 1.19
CA GLN A 86 0.71 -0.52 1.18
C GLN A 86 -0.53 0.38 1.07
N ASP A 87 -0.35 1.70 1.00
CA ASP A 87 -1.42 2.69 1.00
C ASP A 87 -1.99 3.01 -0.38
N GLY A 88 -1.77 2.14 -1.37
CA GLY A 88 -2.28 2.31 -2.73
C GLY A 88 -3.80 2.49 -2.77
N LEU A 89 -4.55 1.74 -1.96
CA LEU A 89 -6.00 1.87 -1.85
C LEU A 89 -6.43 3.23 -1.27
N ALA A 90 -5.78 3.68 -0.19
CA ALA A 90 -6.07 4.98 0.42
C ALA A 90 -5.81 6.12 -0.56
N ARG A 91 -4.67 6.09 -1.27
CA ARG A 91 -4.34 7.06 -2.33
C ARG A 91 -5.34 7.02 -3.48
N ALA A 92 -5.83 5.84 -3.85
CA ALA A 92 -6.87 5.69 -4.87
C ALA A 92 -8.18 6.38 -4.45
N TYR A 93 -8.58 6.22 -3.19
CA TYR A 93 -9.75 6.90 -2.64
C TYR A 93 -9.61 8.43 -2.65
N VAL A 94 -8.45 8.96 -2.27
CA VAL A 94 -8.18 10.41 -2.35
C VAL A 94 -8.37 10.91 -3.78
N LEU A 95 -7.71 10.27 -4.77
CA LEU A 95 -7.84 10.65 -6.19
C LEU A 95 -9.25 10.47 -6.73
N ALA A 96 -10.04 9.56 -6.16
CA ALA A 96 -11.44 9.33 -6.54
C ALA A 96 -12.41 10.32 -5.90
N GLY A 97 -11.93 11.27 -5.08
CA GLY A 97 -12.78 12.22 -4.35
C GLY A 97 -13.52 11.57 -3.18
N GLN A 98 -12.94 10.54 -2.55
CA GLN A 98 -13.52 9.76 -1.45
C GLN A 98 -12.67 9.87 -0.17
N PRO A 99 -12.47 11.08 0.39
CA PRO A 99 -11.54 11.29 1.51
C PRO A 99 -11.93 10.51 2.77
N GLY A 100 -13.22 10.33 3.05
CA GLY A 100 -13.67 9.52 4.19
C GLY A 100 -13.29 8.04 4.09
N GLU A 101 -13.28 7.47 2.88
CA GLU A 101 -12.80 6.10 2.65
C GLU A 101 -11.28 6.02 2.76
N ALA A 102 -10.56 7.06 2.31
CA ALA A 102 -9.12 7.16 2.47
C ALA A 102 -8.71 7.20 3.95
N ILE A 103 -9.39 7.99 4.78
CA ILE A 103 -9.14 8.07 6.23
C ILE A 103 -9.30 6.68 6.86
N ARG A 104 -10.44 6.01 6.62
CA ARG A 104 -10.70 4.65 7.15
C ARG A 104 -9.62 3.65 6.78
N GLU A 105 -9.14 3.72 5.53
CA GLU A 105 -8.09 2.81 5.06
C GLU A 105 -6.73 3.12 5.70
N TYR A 106 -6.35 4.39 5.86
CA TYR A 106 -5.15 4.75 6.60
C TYR A 106 -5.23 4.34 8.07
N GLU A 107 -6.36 4.56 8.73
CA GLU A 107 -6.58 4.11 10.11
C GLU A 107 -6.46 2.59 10.22
N ARG A 108 -6.98 1.83 9.25
CA ARG A 108 -6.80 0.37 9.17
C ARG A 108 -5.33 -0.02 9.02
N LEU A 109 -4.56 0.70 8.19
CA LEU A 109 -3.13 0.45 7.99
C LEU A 109 -2.28 0.84 9.20
N LEU A 110 -2.76 1.76 10.04
CA LEU A 110 -2.10 2.19 11.27
C LEU A 110 -2.47 1.34 12.49
N GLN A 111 -3.48 0.47 12.39
CA GLN A 111 -3.82 -0.47 13.46
C GLN A 111 -2.75 -1.57 13.55
N PRO A 112 -2.02 -1.67 14.68
CA PRO A 112 -1.00 -2.70 14.83
C PRO A 112 -1.64 -4.09 14.81
N ASP A 113 -1.17 -4.97 13.92
CA ASP A 113 -1.42 -6.41 14.09
C ASP A 113 -0.51 -6.91 15.21
N ARG A 114 -1.08 -7.18 16.38
CA ARG A 114 -0.33 -7.65 17.56
C ARG A 114 0.52 -8.91 17.30
N THR A 115 0.24 -9.66 16.24
CA THR A 115 1.00 -10.87 15.89
C THR A 115 2.17 -10.62 14.93
N GLN A 116 2.20 -9.48 14.24
CA GLN A 116 3.19 -9.16 13.20
C GLN A 116 3.98 -7.88 13.51
N HIS A 117 3.54 -7.12 14.51
CA HIS A 117 4.02 -5.78 14.83
C HIS A 117 5.52 -5.68 15.08
N GLU A 118 6.14 -6.73 15.63
CA GLU A 118 7.59 -6.77 15.89
C GLU A 118 8.44 -6.78 14.60
N TYR A 119 7.85 -7.13 13.46
CA TYR A 119 8.55 -7.35 12.19
C TYR A 119 8.14 -6.38 11.08
N GLU A 120 7.12 -5.55 11.32
CA GLU A 120 6.67 -4.53 10.37
C GLU A 120 7.50 -3.25 10.51
N ILE A 121 7.94 -2.71 9.38
CA ILE A 121 8.53 -1.37 9.34
C ILE A 121 7.46 -0.37 9.76
N LEU A 122 7.79 0.47 10.74
CA LEU A 122 6.97 1.61 11.11
C LEU A 122 6.69 2.45 9.86
N ARG A 123 5.45 2.95 9.72
CA ARG A 123 5.02 3.74 8.56
C ARG A 123 4.68 5.17 8.96
N PRO A 124 5.65 5.99 9.43
CA PRO A 124 5.39 7.36 9.89
C PRO A 124 4.62 8.18 8.85
N ILE A 125 4.97 8.02 7.57
CA ILE A 125 4.34 8.77 6.48
C ILE A 125 2.82 8.61 6.40
N TYR A 126 2.26 7.51 6.91
CA TYR A 126 0.80 7.32 6.93
C TYR A 126 0.12 8.22 7.95
N HIS A 127 0.76 8.47 9.10
CA HIS A 127 0.28 9.46 10.06
C HIS A 127 0.23 10.86 9.42
N TYR A 128 1.28 11.26 8.69
CA TYR A 128 1.26 12.54 7.97
C TYR A 128 0.11 12.60 6.95
N ARG A 129 -0.07 11.55 6.13
CA ARG A 129 -1.09 11.52 5.08
C ARG A 129 -2.53 11.55 5.61
N VAL A 130 -2.81 10.82 6.68
CA VAL A 130 -4.16 10.86 7.29
C VAL A 130 -4.39 12.16 8.07
N GLY A 131 -3.33 12.75 8.63
CA GLY A 131 -3.39 14.09 9.23
C GLY A 131 -3.85 15.15 8.24
N LEU A 132 -3.28 15.15 7.02
CA LEU A 132 -3.72 16.05 5.93
C LEU A 132 -5.20 15.88 5.60
N LEU A 133 -5.68 14.63 5.55
CA LEU A 133 -7.10 14.36 5.25
C LEU A 133 -8.05 14.84 6.35
N HIS A 134 -7.64 14.74 7.62
CA HIS A 134 -8.42 15.29 8.73
C HIS A 134 -8.42 16.81 8.73
N GLU A 135 -7.29 17.44 8.42
CA GLU A 135 -7.17 18.89 8.28
C GLU A 135 -8.08 19.42 7.17
N GLU A 136 -8.05 18.79 5.99
CA GLU A 136 -8.96 19.11 4.88
C GLU A 136 -10.44 18.91 5.26
N ALA A 137 -10.74 17.96 6.14
CA ALA A 137 -12.08 17.72 6.67
C ALA A 137 -12.49 18.66 7.81
N GLY A 138 -11.59 19.53 8.28
CA GLY A 138 -11.82 20.45 9.40
C GLY A 138 -11.72 19.82 10.80
N ASP A 139 -11.25 18.57 10.91
CA ASP A 139 -10.99 17.91 12.20
C ASP A 139 -9.55 18.19 12.65
N GLU A 140 -9.31 19.43 13.08
CA GLU A 140 -7.99 19.90 13.54
C GLU A 140 -7.44 19.05 14.69
N ALA A 141 -8.32 18.57 15.57
CA ALA A 141 -7.93 17.75 16.71
C ALA A 141 -7.39 16.39 16.25
N ALA A 142 -8.02 15.74 15.28
CA ALA A 142 -7.50 14.50 14.69
C ALA A 142 -6.22 14.75 13.88
N ALA A 143 -6.19 15.79 13.06
CA ALA A 143 -5.01 16.16 12.28
C ALA A 143 -3.78 16.32 13.20
N LYS A 144 -3.93 17.10 14.28
CA LYS A 144 -2.86 17.30 15.26
C LYS A 144 -2.37 15.98 15.88
N ARG A 145 -3.27 15.10 16.32
CA ARG A 145 -2.88 13.79 16.89
C ARG A 145 -2.02 12.99 15.93
N HIS A 146 -2.38 12.98 14.65
CA HIS A 146 -1.61 12.27 13.64
C HIS A 146 -0.27 12.95 13.33
N TYR A 147 -0.23 14.28 13.25
CA TYR A 147 1.03 15.00 13.07
C TYR A 147 1.99 14.82 14.24
N ASP A 148 1.50 14.86 15.48
CA ASP A 148 2.32 14.61 16.67
C ASP A 148 2.96 13.21 16.61
N ARG A 149 2.18 12.20 16.21
CA ARG A 149 2.69 10.82 16.06
C ARG A 149 3.68 10.67 14.90
N PHE A 150 3.47 11.38 13.80
CA PHE A 150 4.45 11.43 12.70
C PHE A 150 5.78 12.01 13.19
N LEU A 151 5.75 13.13 13.92
CA LEU A 151 6.93 13.78 14.46
C LEU A 151 7.65 12.91 15.51
N GLU A 152 6.90 12.23 16.37
CA GLU A 152 7.45 11.29 17.36
C GLU A 152 8.24 10.16 16.69
N TYR A 153 7.72 9.58 15.60
CA TYR A 153 8.44 8.52 14.90
C TYR A 153 9.56 9.02 13.98
N TRP A 154 9.44 10.25 13.48
CA TRP A 154 10.44 10.83 12.57
C TRP A 154 11.62 11.44 13.32
N SER A 155 11.44 11.82 14.60
CA SER A 155 12.53 12.43 15.40
C SER A 155 13.73 11.52 15.62
N ASP A 156 13.54 10.20 15.51
CA ASP A 156 14.58 9.18 15.69
C ASP A 156 15.10 8.61 14.35
N ALA A 157 14.82 9.27 13.22
CA ALA A 157 15.14 8.77 11.87
C ALA A 157 16.57 9.07 11.39
N ASP A 158 17.45 9.60 12.26
CA ASP A 158 18.82 10.03 11.96
C ASP A 158 19.88 8.95 12.27
#